data_AF-A0A432EQC8-F1
#
_entry.id   AF-A0A432EQC8-F1
#
_cell.length_a   1.000
_cell.length_b   1.000
_cell.length_c   1.000
_cell.angle_alpha   90.00
_cell.angle_beta   90.00
_cell.angle_gamma   90.00
#
_symmetry.space_group_name_H-M   'P 1'
#
loop_
_entity.id
_entity.type
_entity.pdbx_description
1 polymer ?
#
loop_
_entity_poly.entity_id
_entity_poly.type
_entity_poly.pdbx_seq_one_letter_code
_entity_poly.pdbx_strand_id
1 'polypeptide(L)'
;MVIDTNNLLICTDGFGAYITDLKTIKPLPKSEFLSVQDAKIYNDKLVLATNKGVWQYKKDPSNMYAIQRIFTRKDGLSSNLINSIALKDSTLFVGSDTGINTLNLHTKRLNSLLALYIAGVNFQNKTIQNNSTTYYKKNNSLQVQVASIDYSDTNDLVYVHEYGAGSNELKEFSNVDLSANTWYHIYITRNTATKFWSNSR
;
A
#
# COMPACT_ATOMS: atom_id res chain seq x y z
N MET A 1 -20.12 -7.28 -18.85
CA MET A 1 -21.02 -6.91 -17.73
C MET A 1 -21.39 -5.43 -17.85
N VAL A 2 -22.65 -5.03 -17.70
CA VAL A 2 -23.03 -3.61 -17.62
C VAL A 2 -22.54 -3.04 -16.30
N ILE A 3 -21.78 -1.95 -16.32
CA ILE A 3 -21.24 -1.31 -15.09
C ILE A 3 -21.87 0.04 -14.77
N ASP A 4 -22.45 0.70 -15.76
CA ASP A 4 -23.34 1.86 -15.62
C ASP A 4 -24.17 2.03 -16.90
N THR A 5 -24.90 3.14 -17.03
CA THR A 5 -25.82 3.40 -18.15
C THR A 5 -25.13 3.41 -19.52
N ASN A 6 -23.83 3.73 -19.58
CA ASN A 6 -23.13 3.92 -20.85
C ASN A 6 -21.98 2.94 -21.05
N ASN A 7 -21.56 2.22 -20.01
CA ASN A 7 -20.34 1.45 -20.06
C ASN A 7 -20.56 -0.04 -19.76
N LEU A 8 -19.85 -0.86 -20.54
CA LEU A 8 -19.62 -2.27 -20.28
C LEU A 8 -18.21 -2.50 -19.77
N LEU A 9 -18.08 -3.47 -18.87
CA LEU A 9 -16.81 -4.09 -18.51
C LEU A 9 -16.62 -5.39 -19.30
N ILE A 10 -15.48 -5.50 -19.95
CA ILE A 10 -14.96 -6.71 -20.59
C ILE A 10 -13.89 -7.27 -19.66
N CYS A 11 -14.07 -8.50 -19.22
CA CYS A 11 -13.10 -9.25 -18.42
C CYS A 11 -12.39 -10.23 -19.35
N THR A 12 -11.07 -10.35 -19.22
CA THR A 12 -10.25 -11.21 -20.08
C THR A 12 -9.41 -12.17 -19.26
N ASP A 13 -8.93 -13.23 -19.89
CA ASP A 13 -7.96 -14.15 -19.32
C ASP A 13 -6.53 -13.69 -19.67
N GLY A 14 -5.78 -13.23 -18.67
CA GLY A 14 -4.39 -12.83 -18.81
C GLY A 14 -4.13 -11.43 -19.38
N PHE A 15 -5.14 -10.69 -19.83
CA PHE A 15 -5.00 -9.33 -20.39
C PHE A 15 -5.73 -8.25 -19.57
N GLY A 16 -6.25 -8.60 -18.40
CA GLY A 16 -6.93 -7.66 -17.51
C GLY A 16 -8.39 -7.41 -17.84
N ALA A 17 -8.86 -6.21 -17.53
CA ALA A 17 -10.22 -5.79 -17.81
C ALA A 17 -10.24 -4.47 -18.57
N TYR A 18 -11.30 -4.25 -19.33
CA TYR A 18 -11.48 -3.07 -20.17
C TYR A 18 -12.87 -2.49 -20.01
N ILE A 19 -12.98 -1.18 -20.12
CA ILE A 19 -14.23 -0.43 -20.11
C ILE A 19 -14.51 0.07 -21.52
N THR A 20 -15.74 -0.11 -22.00
CA THR A 20 -16.15 0.32 -23.33
C THR A 20 -17.57 0.88 -23.33
N ASP A 21 -17.78 1.91 -24.14
CA ASP A 21 -19.09 2.45 -24.53
C ASP A 21 -19.54 1.92 -25.91
N LEU A 22 -18.93 0.82 -26.36
CA LEU A 22 -19.03 0.21 -27.70
C LEU A 22 -18.44 1.04 -28.85
N LYS A 23 -17.98 2.27 -28.59
CA LYS A 23 -17.28 3.11 -29.58
C LYS A 23 -15.78 3.16 -29.31
N THR A 24 -15.42 3.20 -28.04
CA THR A 24 -14.05 3.27 -27.54
C THR A 24 -13.82 2.17 -26.50
N ILE A 25 -12.57 1.78 -26.32
CA ILE A 25 -12.17 0.82 -25.27
C ILE A 25 -10.99 1.40 -24.51
N LYS A 26 -11.04 1.30 -23.18
CA LYS A 26 -9.98 1.76 -22.28
C LYS A 26 -9.62 0.66 -21.30
N PRO A 27 -8.33 0.40 -21.03
CA PRO A 27 -7.95 -0.56 -19.99
C PRO A 27 -8.42 -0.07 -18.62
N LEU A 28 -8.87 -0.99 -17.78
CA LEU A 28 -9.08 -0.74 -16.36
C LEU A 28 -7.70 -0.62 -15.70
N PRO A 29 -7.39 0.48 -15.02
CA PRO A 29 -6.04 0.72 -14.51
C PRO A 29 -5.51 -0.41 -13.63
N LYS A 30 -4.23 -0.76 -13.82
CA LYS A 30 -3.51 -1.78 -13.02
C LYS A 30 -4.05 -3.21 -13.17
N SER A 31 -5.00 -3.43 -14.07
CA SER A 31 -5.55 -4.77 -14.30
C SER A 31 -4.71 -5.61 -15.26
N GLU A 32 -3.62 -5.05 -15.80
CA GLU A 32 -2.78 -5.73 -16.78
C GLU A 32 -2.27 -7.06 -16.19
N PHE A 33 -2.26 -8.11 -17.02
CA PHE A 33 -1.84 -9.47 -16.63
C PHE A 33 -2.72 -10.16 -15.58
N LEU A 34 -3.93 -9.65 -15.31
CA LEU A 34 -4.94 -10.37 -14.54
C LEU A 34 -5.79 -11.24 -15.45
N SER A 35 -6.06 -12.45 -14.99
CA SER A 35 -7.19 -13.24 -15.48
C SER A 35 -8.38 -12.90 -14.60
N VAL A 36 -9.43 -12.33 -15.20
CA VAL A 36 -10.61 -11.84 -14.49
C VAL A 36 -11.78 -12.78 -14.79
N GLN A 37 -12.14 -13.60 -13.79
CA GLN A 37 -13.11 -14.69 -13.95
C GLN A 37 -14.55 -14.24 -13.72
N ASP A 38 -14.74 -13.26 -12.83
CA ASP A 38 -16.06 -12.73 -12.48
C ASP A 38 -15.94 -11.28 -12.00
N ALA A 39 -17.02 -10.52 -12.11
CA ALA A 39 -17.09 -9.14 -11.67
C ALA A 39 -18.49 -8.82 -11.12
N LYS A 40 -18.54 -7.87 -10.17
CA LYS A 40 -19.79 -7.34 -9.60
C LYS A 40 -19.66 -5.85 -9.30
N ILE A 41 -20.78 -5.13 -9.38
CA ILE A 41 -20.90 -3.75 -8.91
C ILE A 41 -21.66 -3.73 -7.57
N TYR A 42 -21.16 -2.96 -6.61
CA TYR A 42 -21.83 -2.71 -5.33
C TYR A 42 -21.51 -1.31 -4.80
N ASN A 43 -22.52 -0.46 -4.59
CA ASN A 43 -22.35 0.91 -4.07
C ASN A 43 -21.21 1.67 -4.76
N ASP A 44 -21.26 1.76 -6.09
CA ASP A 44 -20.24 2.39 -6.96
C ASP A 44 -18.83 1.79 -6.88
N LYS A 45 -18.69 0.61 -6.28
CA LYS A 45 -17.45 -0.17 -6.28
C LYS A 45 -17.54 -1.25 -7.33
N LEU A 46 -16.47 -1.42 -8.09
CA LEU A 46 -16.28 -2.54 -8.99
C LEU A 46 -15.40 -3.57 -8.29
N VAL A 47 -15.88 -4.81 -8.18
CA VAL A 47 -15.17 -5.92 -7.55
C VAL A 47 -14.88 -6.97 -8.61
N LEU A 48 -13.63 -7.42 -8.69
CA LEU A 48 -13.17 -8.43 -9.63
C LEU A 48 -12.69 -9.68 -8.88
N ALA A 49 -13.15 -10.85 -9.31
CA ALA A 49 -12.54 -12.14 -9.02
C ALA A 49 -11.38 -12.36 -10.00
N THR A 50 -10.16 -12.57 -9.48
CA THR A 50 -8.97 -12.70 -10.33
C THR A 50 -8.09 -13.87 -9.92
N ASN A 51 -7.11 -14.21 -10.77
CA ASN A 51 -6.01 -15.11 -10.43
C ASN A 51 -5.01 -14.54 -9.40
N LYS A 52 -5.18 -13.29 -8.95
CA LYS A 52 -4.34 -12.64 -7.93
C LYS A 52 -5.17 -12.06 -6.79
N GLY A 53 -6.27 -12.74 -6.44
CA GLY A 53 -7.15 -12.39 -5.34
C GLY A 53 -8.41 -11.64 -5.78
N VAL A 54 -9.04 -10.94 -4.83
CA VAL A 54 -10.21 -10.10 -5.10
C VAL A 54 -9.78 -8.64 -5.18
N TRP A 55 -10.02 -7.99 -6.32
CA TRP A 55 -9.63 -6.61 -6.57
C TRP A 55 -10.84 -5.71 -6.50
N GLN A 56 -10.80 -4.70 -5.63
CA GLN A 56 -11.87 -3.73 -5.43
C GLN A 56 -11.42 -2.36 -5.92
N TYR A 57 -12.22 -1.78 -6.80
CA TYR A 57 -12.04 -0.46 -7.38
C TYR A 57 -13.13 0.48 -6.91
N LYS A 58 -12.80 1.77 -6.83
CA LYS A 58 -13.75 2.86 -6.63
C LYS A 58 -13.44 3.98 -7.61
N LYS A 59 -14.48 4.66 -8.09
CA LYS A 59 -14.31 5.90 -8.87
C LYS A 59 -13.75 7.01 -7.97
N ASP A 60 -12.72 7.69 -8.45
CA ASP A 60 -12.15 8.89 -7.83
C ASP A 60 -13.00 10.14 -8.19
N PRO A 61 -12.67 11.34 -7.67
CA PRO A 61 -13.40 12.57 -8.01
C PRO A 61 -13.36 12.93 -9.50
N SER A 62 -12.41 12.40 -10.27
CA SER A 62 -12.34 12.56 -11.73
C SER A 62 -13.16 11.50 -12.48
N ASN A 63 -13.94 10.69 -11.76
CA ASN A 63 -14.77 9.60 -12.29
C ASN A 63 -13.95 8.44 -12.89
N MET A 64 -12.66 8.35 -12.54
CA MET A 64 -11.75 7.29 -12.99
C MET A 64 -11.66 6.19 -11.93
N TYR A 65 -11.63 4.93 -12.36
CA TYR A 65 -11.46 3.81 -11.42
C TYR A 65 -10.04 3.75 -10.86
N ALA A 66 -9.93 3.77 -9.54
CA ALA A 66 -8.70 3.52 -8.80
C ALA A 66 -8.85 2.30 -7.90
N ILE A 67 -7.77 1.54 -7.70
CA ILE A 67 -7.76 0.42 -6.75
C ILE A 67 -8.01 0.98 -5.35
N GLN A 68 -9.07 0.49 -4.72
CA GLN A 68 -9.38 0.78 -3.33
C GLN A 68 -8.76 -0.26 -2.40
N ARG A 69 -8.83 -1.54 -2.76
CA ARG A 69 -8.31 -2.65 -1.95
C ARG A 69 -8.05 -3.88 -2.80
N ILE A 70 -7.08 -4.68 -2.40
CA ILE A 70 -6.85 -6.03 -2.92
C ILE A 70 -6.91 -6.97 -1.72
N PHE A 71 -7.70 -8.02 -1.82
CA PHE A 71 -7.76 -9.08 -0.82
C PHE A 71 -7.03 -10.30 -1.37
N THR A 72 -6.13 -10.84 -0.57
CA THR A 72 -5.30 -12.00 -0.91
C THR A 72 -5.36 -13.05 0.21
N ARG A 73 -4.60 -14.13 0.08
CA ARG A 73 -4.41 -15.11 1.15
C ARG A 73 -3.89 -14.49 2.44
N LYS A 74 -3.11 -13.41 2.35
CA LYS A 74 -2.63 -12.67 3.52
C LYS A 74 -3.79 -12.05 4.30
N ASP A 75 -4.80 -11.57 3.58
CA ASP A 75 -6.04 -11.01 4.14
C ASP A 75 -7.06 -12.09 4.58
N GLY A 76 -6.68 -13.37 4.59
CA GLY A 76 -7.54 -14.48 5.04
C GLY A 76 -8.35 -15.19 3.93
N LEU A 77 -8.06 -14.93 2.65
CA LEU A 77 -8.59 -15.77 1.58
C LEU A 77 -7.97 -17.18 1.64
N SER A 78 -8.75 -18.20 1.30
CA SER A 78 -8.25 -19.58 1.23
C SER A 78 -7.26 -19.77 0.07
N SER A 79 -7.51 -19.11 -1.06
CA SER A 79 -6.63 -19.04 -2.23
C SER A 79 -6.63 -17.64 -2.86
N ASN A 80 -5.60 -17.33 -3.66
CA ASN A 80 -5.58 -16.15 -4.53
C ASN A 80 -6.25 -16.43 -5.89
N LEU A 81 -6.49 -17.69 -6.24
CA LEU A 81 -7.15 -18.08 -7.49
C LEU A 81 -8.66 -18.02 -7.27
N ILE A 82 -9.27 -16.90 -7.63
CA ILE A 82 -10.69 -16.65 -7.41
C ILE A 82 -11.47 -16.91 -8.69
N ASN A 83 -12.44 -17.83 -8.59
CA ASN A 83 -13.22 -18.28 -9.73
C ASN A 83 -14.55 -17.53 -9.86
N SER A 84 -15.17 -17.17 -8.72
CA SER A 84 -16.46 -16.49 -8.74
C SER A 84 -16.65 -15.65 -7.48
N ILE A 85 -17.49 -14.62 -7.61
CA ILE A 85 -17.94 -13.80 -6.50
C ILE A 85 -19.46 -13.63 -6.54
N ALA A 86 -20.08 -13.75 -5.38
CA ALA A 86 -21.49 -13.45 -5.19
C ALA A 86 -21.65 -12.41 -4.09
N LEU A 87 -22.61 -11.50 -4.27
CA LEU A 87 -22.88 -10.45 -3.30
C LEU A 87 -24.27 -10.64 -2.72
N LYS A 88 -24.36 -10.59 -1.39
CA LYS A 88 -25.63 -10.46 -0.67
C LYS A 88 -25.45 -9.39 0.40
N ASP A 89 -26.25 -8.33 0.31
CA ASP A 89 -26.14 -7.15 1.17
C ASP A 89 -24.70 -6.56 1.12
N SER A 90 -24.01 -6.46 2.25
CA SER A 90 -22.60 -6.02 2.31
C SER A 90 -21.59 -7.17 2.30
N THR A 91 -22.06 -8.40 2.17
CA THR A 91 -21.24 -9.61 2.25
C THR A 91 -20.91 -10.11 0.86
N LEU A 92 -19.61 -10.18 0.56
CA LEU A 92 -19.07 -10.79 -0.64
C LEU A 92 -18.67 -12.24 -0.32
N PHE A 93 -19.33 -13.18 -0.99
CA PHE A 93 -18.93 -14.57 -1.03
C PHE A 93 -17.91 -14.74 -2.15
N VAL A 94 -16.78 -15.37 -1.83
CA VAL A 94 -15.62 -15.50 -2.72
C VAL A 94 -15.35 -16.98 -2.90
N GLY A 95 -15.64 -17.51 -4.09
CA GLY A 95 -15.40 -18.90 -4.45
C GLY A 95 -14.02 -19.06 -5.09
N SER A 96 -13.25 -20.02 -4.57
CA SER A 96 -11.93 -20.42 -5.06
C SER A 96 -11.82 -21.93 -5.18
N ASP A 97 -10.74 -22.42 -5.76
CA ASP A 97 -10.47 -23.87 -5.86
C ASP A 97 -10.36 -24.56 -4.49
N THR A 98 -10.05 -23.80 -3.44
CA THR A 98 -9.82 -24.33 -2.09
C THR A 98 -10.99 -24.09 -1.14
N GLY A 99 -12.12 -23.58 -1.64
CA GLY A 99 -13.33 -23.34 -0.85
C GLY A 99 -13.89 -21.93 -0.99
N ILE A 100 -14.75 -21.57 -0.05
CA ILE A 100 -15.53 -20.32 -0.05
C ILE A 100 -15.11 -19.46 1.14
N ASN A 101 -14.77 -18.20 0.86
CA ASN A 101 -14.54 -17.18 1.89
C ASN A 101 -15.71 -16.18 1.90
N THR A 102 -15.92 -15.53 3.04
CA THR A 102 -16.84 -14.39 3.16
C THR A 102 -16.07 -13.15 3.56
N LEU A 103 -16.23 -12.07 2.80
CA LEU A 103 -15.65 -10.76 3.08
C LEU A 103 -16.77 -9.75 3.33
N ASN A 104 -16.63 -8.92 4.36
CA ASN A 104 -17.51 -7.77 4.56
C ASN A 104 -16.89 -6.51 3.93
N LEU A 105 -17.55 -5.96 2.90
CA LEU A 105 -17.07 -4.82 2.10
C LEU A 105 -17.11 -3.47 2.83
N HIS A 106 -17.68 -3.41 4.04
CA HIS A 106 -17.68 -2.24 4.91
C HIS A 106 -16.57 -2.27 5.96
N THR A 107 -15.87 -3.40 6.11
CA THR A 107 -14.79 -3.54 7.09
C THR A 107 -13.67 -2.56 6.76
N LYS A 108 -13.52 -1.53 7.60
CA LYS A 108 -12.37 -0.64 7.54
C LYS A 108 -11.14 -1.43 7.97
N ARG A 109 -10.06 -1.30 7.21
CA ARG A 109 -8.77 -1.80 7.66
C ARG A 109 -8.39 -1.03 8.92
N LEU A 110 -8.21 -1.74 10.02
CA LEU A 110 -7.65 -1.14 11.22
C LEU A 110 -6.17 -0.84 10.93
N ASN A 111 -5.74 0.39 11.24
CA ASN A 111 -4.31 0.67 11.29
C ASN A 111 -3.79 0.00 12.56
N SER A 112 -3.01 -1.05 12.39
CA SER A 112 -2.44 -1.84 13.48
C SER A 112 -0.97 -1.52 13.72
N LEU A 113 -0.51 -0.35 13.26
CA LEU A 113 0.75 0.21 13.73
C LEU A 113 0.63 0.57 15.20
N LEU A 114 1.41 -0.09 16.05
CA LEU A 114 1.50 0.28 17.45
C LEU A 114 2.66 1.24 17.69
N ALA A 115 3.81 0.98 17.06
CA ALA A 115 5.00 1.78 17.30
C ALA A 115 5.97 1.78 16.11
N LEU A 116 6.66 2.91 15.95
CA LEU A 116 7.90 3.06 15.19
C LEU A 116 8.99 3.47 16.18
N TYR A 117 10.16 2.85 16.11
CA TYR A 117 11.25 3.15 17.03
C TYR A 117 12.62 2.90 16.41
N ILE A 118 13.63 3.58 16.96
CA ILE A 118 15.04 3.33 16.64
C ILE A 118 15.44 2.03 17.35
N ALA A 119 15.74 0.99 16.57
CA ALA A 119 16.19 -0.30 17.07
C ALA A 119 17.69 -0.28 17.43
N GLY A 120 18.47 0.58 16.77
CA GLY A 120 19.89 0.73 17.06
C GLY A 120 20.52 1.89 16.31
N VAL A 121 21.60 2.42 16.87
CA VAL A 121 22.42 3.45 16.24
C VAL A 121 23.86 2.97 16.29
N ASN A 122 24.55 2.94 15.15
CA ASN A 122 25.98 2.66 15.07
C ASN A 122 26.70 3.88 14.53
N PHE A 123 27.77 4.27 15.20
CA PHE A 123 28.69 5.29 14.71
C PHE A 123 30.08 4.68 14.58
N GLN A 124 30.67 4.74 13.38
CA GLN A 124 31.95 4.11 13.09
C GLN A 124 32.00 2.62 13.48
N ASN A 125 30.95 1.88 13.14
CA ASN A 125 30.75 0.45 13.48
C ASN A 125 30.66 0.14 14.98
N LYS A 126 30.53 1.16 15.84
CA LYS A 126 30.29 0.99 17.28
C LYS A 126 28.85 1.33 17.60
N THR A 127 28.15 0.41 18.26
CA THR A 127 26.79 0.66 18.77
C THR A 127 26.81 1.73 19.85
N ILE A 128 26.03 2.77 19.63
CA ILE A 128 25.76 3.85 20.57
C ILE A 128 24.66 3.36 21.51
N GLN A 129 24.94 3.43 22.81
CA GLN A 129 23.98 3.08 23.86
C GLN A 129 23.08 4.28 24.17
N ASN A 130 21.93 4.02 24.79
CA ASN A 130 21.03 5.09 25.20
C ASN A 130 21.74 6.07 26.16
N ASN A 131 21.50 7.37 26.01
CA ASN A 131 22.16 8.44 26.76
C ASN A 131 23.70 8.47 26.69
N SER A 132 24.30 7.95 25.62
CA SER A 132 25.75 8.02 25.40
C SER A 132 26.13 9.15 24.45
N THR A 133 27.33 9.70 24.65
CA THR A 133 27.94 10.67 23.75
C THR A 133 29.13 10.04 23.04
N THR A 134 29.38 10.47 21.80
CA THR A 134 30.59 10.12 21.05
C THR A 134 31.17 11.38 20.42
N TYR A 135 32.48 11.38 20.19
CA TYR A 135 33.16 12.51 19.58
C TYR A 135 33.12 12.39 18.06
N TYR A 136 32.93 13.53 17.42
CA TYR A 136 33.01 13.67 15.96
C TYR A 136 34.36 13.18 15.42
N LYS A 137 34.34 12.56 14.24
CA LYS A 137 35.54 12.21 13.47
C LYS A 137 35.29 12.51 12.00
N LYS A 138 36.29 13.06 11.31
CA LYS A 138 36.24 13.26 9.86
C LYS A 138 36.11 11.89 9.16
N ASN A 139 35.33 11.82 8.08
CA ASN A 139 34.96 10.58 7.38
C ASN A 139 34.26 9.60 8.34
N ASN A 140 33.16 10.07 8.92
CA ASN A 140 32.36 9.23 9.80
C ASN A 140 31.24 8.52 9.03
N SER A 141 30.69 7.49 9.67
CA SER A 141 29.51 6.80 9.22
C SER A 141 28.56 6.66 10.40
N LEU A 142 27.39 7.29 10.26
CA LEU A 142 26.25 7.05 11.13
C LEU A 142 25.28 6.10 10.43
N GLN A 143 24.91 5.04 11.14
CA GLN A 143 23.89 4.07 10.73
C GLN A 143 22.78 4.06 11.77
N VAL A 144 21.53 4.18 11.31
CA VAL A 144 20.35 4.13 12.16
C VAL A 144 19.48 2.98 11.68
N GLN A 145 19.23 2.03 12.58
CA GLN A 145 18.34 0.91 12.35
C GLN A 145 16.98 1.24 12.95
N VAL A 146 15.93 1.03 12.15
CA VAL A 146 14.56 1.33 12.53
C VAL A 146 13.72 0.07 12.46
N ALA A 147 12.84 -0.07 13.44
CA ALA A 147 11.89 -1.16 13.51
C ALA A 147 10.48 -0.64 13.77
N SER A 148 9.50 -1.49 13.49
CA SER A 148 8.09 -1.24 13.77
C SER A 148 7.48 -2.41 14.54
N ILE A 149 6.55 -2.10 15.43
CA ILE A 149 5.56 -3.07 15.91
C ILE A 149 4.30 -2.80 15.11
N ASP A 150 4.09 -3.63 14.09
CA ASP A 150 3.01 -3.45 13.14
C ASP A 150 2.35 -4.80 12.85
N TYR A 151 1.07 -4.91 13.22
CA TYR A 151 0.24 -6.08 12.91
C TYR A 151 -0.59 -5.89 11.64
N SER A 152 -0.37 -4.80 10.91
CA SER A 152 -1.03 -4.57 9.63
C SER A 152 -0.31 -5.30 8.52
N ASP A 153 -1.09 -5.91 7.63
CA ASP A 153 -0.56 -6.69 6.50
C ASP A 153 -0.11 -5.78 5.33
N THR A 154 0.70 -4.77 5.61
CA THR A 154 1.20 -3.81 4.61
C THR A 154 2.69 -3.98 4.40
N ASN A 155 3.13 -3.98 3.14
CA ASN A 155 4.52 -3.71 2.78
C ASN A 155 4.81 -2.19 2.86
N ASP A 156 4.41 -1.52 3.94
CA ASP A 156 4.58 -0.07 4.05
C ASP A 156 6.05 0.28 4.27
N LEU A 157 6.51 1.30 3.56
CA LEU A 157 7.89 1.76 3.65
C LEU A 157 8.03 2.66 4.87
N VAL A 158 9.03 2.35 5.70
CA VAL A 158 9.47 3.18 6.81
C VAL A 158 10.67 3.99 6.34
N TYR A 159 10.56 5.30 6.46
CA TYR A 159 11.60 6.23 6.07
C TYR A 159 12.23 6.87 7.30
N VAL A 160 13.55 7.03 7.23
CA VAL A 160 14.32 7.80 8.19
C VAL A 160 14.76 9.06 7.49
N HIS A 161 14.50 10.20 8.09
CA HIS A 161 14.85 11.50 7.54
C HIS A 161 15.86 12.18 8.44
N GLU A 162 16.86 12.81 7.83
CA GLU A 162 17.77 13.71 8.50
C GLU A 162 17.47 15.16 8.12
N TYR A 163 17.60 16.07 9.08
CA TYR A 163 17.66 17.49 8.83
C TYR A 163 18.91 18.09 9.48
N GLY A 164 19.82 18.63 8.67
CA GLY A 164 20.89 19.51 9.15
C GLY A 164 20.36 20.94 9.33
N ALA A 165 20.76 21.61 10.41
CA ALA A 165 20.34 22.98 10.71
C ALA A 165 20.44 23.92 9.49
N GLY A 166 19.30 24.43 9.01
CA GLY A 166 19.20 25.36 7.87
C GLY A 166 18.79 24.76 6.51
N SER A 167 18.58 23.45 6.41
CA SER A 167 18.01 22.78 5.21
C SER A 167 16.49 23.06 5.07
N ASN A 168 15.80 22.66 4.02
CA ASN A 168 14.33 22.44 4.05
C ASN A 168 13.97 21.12 3.36
N GLU A 169 14.98 20.27 3.12
CA GLU A 169 14.88 19.04 2.36
C GLU A 169 14.93 17.84 3.30
N LEU A 170 13.91 16.99 3.19
CA LEU A 170 13.90 15.65 3.77
C LEU A 170 14.73 14.74 2.86
N LYS A 171 15.79 14.15 3.40
CA LYS A 171 16.60 13.15 2.68
C LYS A 171 16.43 11.79 3.32
N GLU A 172 16.20 10.77 2.49
CA GLU A 172 16.20 9.38 2.94
C GLU A 172 17.58 9.04 3.51
N PHE A 173 17.60 8.63 4.79
CA PHE A 173 18.81 8.30 5.50
C PHE A 173 19.43 7.02 4.92
N SER A 174 20.59 7.15 4.29
CA SER A 174 21.44 6.02 3.94
C SER A 174 22.90 6.40 4.17
N ASN A 175 23.49 5.88 5.25
CA ASN A 175 24.90 6.08 5.62
C ASN A 175 25.39 7.53 5.48
N VAL A 176 25.10 8.37 6.47
CA VAL A 176 25.48 9.78 6.43
C VAL A 176 26.88 9.99 7.00
N ASP A 177 27.70 10.78 6.30
CA ASP A 177 28.89 11.42 6.84
C ASP A 177 28.47 12.76 7.46
N LEU A 178 28.46 12.81 8.79
CA LEU A 178 28.06 14.00 9.53
C LEU A 178 29.11 15.10 9.36
N SER A 179 28.67 16.35 9.37
CA SER A 179 29.55 17.53 9.42
C SER A 179 29.80 17.96 10.86
N ALA A 180 30.98 18.52 11.12
CA ALA A 180 31.30 19.09 12.42
C ALA A 180 30.43 20.35 12.69
N ASN A 181 30.14 20.61 13.97
CA ASN A 181 29.37 21.78 14.45
C ASN A 181 27.94 21.91 13.87
N THR A 182 27.38 20.80 13.37
CA THR A 182 26.01 20.75 12.85
C THR A 182 25.13 19.94 13.77
N TRP A 183 23.95 20.47 14.08
CA TRP A 183 22.89 19.72 14.77
C TRP A 183 22.03 18.98 13.75
N TYR A 184 21.72 17.73 14.07
CA TYR A 184 20.91 16.85 13.24
C TYR A 184 19.71 16.35 14.02
N HIS A 185 18.52 16.44 13.42
CA HIS A 185 17.33 15.76 13.91
C HIS A 185 17.03 14.57 13.02
N ILE A 186 16.70 13.44 13.64
CA ILE A 186 16.36 12.20 12.95
C ILE A 186 14.88 11.93 13.20
N TYR A 187 14.10 11.88 12.12
CA TYR A 187 12.67 11.57 12.18
C TYR A 187 12.40 10.24 11.51
N ILE A 188 11.43 9.49 12.03
CA ILE A 188 10.96 8.25 11.43
C ILE A 188 9.51 8.43 11.05
N THR A 189 9.19 8.14 9.79
CA THR A 189 7.82 8.18 9.29
C THR A 189 7.48 6.90 8.55
N ARG A 190 6.20 6.55 8.54
CA ARG A 190 5.66 5.46 7.73
C ARG A 190 4.79 6.07 6.63
N ASN A 191 5.04 5.67 5.38
CA ASN A 191 4.13 6.01 4.29
C ASN A 191 3.16 4.85 4.07
N THR A 192 1.90 5.04 4.48
CA THR A 192 0.81 4.17 4.06
C THR A 192 0.47 4.53 2.62
N ALA A 193 0.45 3.56 1.69
CA ALA A 193 0.19 3.78 0.25
C ALA A 193 -1.16 4.46 -0.12
N THR A 194 -1.88 5.05 0.83
CA THR A 194 -3.20 5.67 0.70
C THR A 194 -3.26 7.16 1.05
N LYS A 195 -2.15 7.89 1.19
CA LYS A 195 -2.20 9.36 1.32
C LYS A 195 -1.26 10.07 0.35
N PHE A 196 -1.85 10.64 -0.69
CA PHE A 196 -1.23 11.74 -1.42
C PHE A 196 -1.03 12.91 -0.46
N TRP A 197 0.15 13.50 -0.50
CA TRP A 197 0.50 14.72 0.22
C TRP A 197 -0.43 15.84 -0.23
N SER A 198 -1.36 16.25 0.62
CA SER A 198 -1.91 17.61 0.56
C SER A 198 -1.13 18.44 1.55
N ASN A 199 -0.25 19.31 1.05
CA ASN A 199 0.32 20.37 1.87
C ASN A 199 -0.81 21.27 2.36
N SER A 200 -1.01 21.32 3.68
CA SER A 200 -1.82 22.34 4.30
C SER A 200 -0.93 23.23 5.17
N ARG A 201 -0.66 24.41 4.60
CA ARG A 201 -0.06 25.63 5.15
C ARG A 201 1.45 25.66 5.32
#